data_AF-A0A953HV40-F1
#
_entry.id   AF-A0A953HV40-F1
#
_cell.length_a   1.000
_cell.length_b   1.000
_cell.length_c   1.000
_cell.angle_alpha   90.00
_cell.angle_beta   90.00
_cell.angle_gamma   90.00
#
_symmetry.space_group_name_H-M   'P 1'
#
loop_
_entity.id
_entity.type
_entity.pdbx_description
1 polymer ?
#
loop_
_entity_poly.entity_id
_entity_poly.type
_entity_poly.pdbx_seq_one_letter_code
_entity_poly.pdbx_strand_id
1 'polypeptide(L)'
;MLHKYVTLFVCLLFILRLAFTTQPPIGYEHTWRQSTGLMYARNFVETDANFFHPRIDDNAGGTGILVLEAPILYYGMYLLSQPFGYQDWYGRLINLIVSSLGLYFFFLLVRRFFTERVGFFATLILTTSLWLIFSRETMQDTMAVSFLFMALHFCFNYFSRGGWKNLAGYVLLAALGLLAKLPAGMYLLFPLIYLLKYSVDKQRIINWGLITLVPVALSCLWYFGYAPYASEKYGYWHNVGESFPDG
;
A
#
# COMPACT_ATOMS: atom_id res chain seq x y z
N MET A 1 12.11 27.34 1.65
CA MET A 1 12.45 27.07 3.07
C MET A 1 11.50 26.08 3.71
N LEU A 2 10.21 26.05 3.33
CA LEU A 2 9.22 25.12 3.88
C LEU A 2 9.51 23.63 3.64
N HIS A 3 10.24 23.28 2.57
CA HIS A 3 10.62 21.91 2.27
C HIS A 3 11.44 21.25 3.39
N LYS A 4 12.36 22.02 4.01
CA LYS A 4 13.14 21.55 5.17
C LYS A 4 12.23 21.31 6.37
N TYR A 5 11.24 22.18 6.58
CA TYR A 5 10.26 22.03 7.65
C TYR A 5 9.33 20.83 7.45
N VAL A 6 8.89 20.52 6.21
CA VAL A 6 8.12 19.30 5.94
C VAL A 6 8.93 18.06 6.30
N THR A 7 10.18 17.99 5.83
CA THR A 7 11.04 16.84 6.07
C THR A 7 11.27 16.66 7.57
N LEU A 8 11.61 17.75 8.27
CA LEU A 8 11.75 17.77 9.73
C LEU A 8 10.47 17.31 10.43
N PHE A 9 9.31 17.79 9.97
CA PHE A 9 8.01 17.46 10.57
C PHE A 9 7.61 16.00 10.34
N VAL A 10 7.83 15.47 9.13
CA VAL A 10 7.64 14.05 8.82
C VAL A 10 8.57 13.19 9.69
N CYS A 11 9.83 13.59 9.88
CA CYS A 11 10.75 12.90 10.78
C CYS A 11 10.29 12.97 12.24
N LEU A 12 9.85 14.14 12.72
CA LEU A 12 9.35 14.31 14.08
C LEU A 12 8.11 13.45 14.34
N LEU A 13 7.15 13.44 13.40
CA LEU A 13 5.98 12.57 13.50
C LEU A 13 6.32 11.09 13.28
N PHE A 14 7.36 10.76 12.52
CA PHE A 14 7.88 9.39 12.45
C PHE A 14 8.37 8.95 13.83
N ILE A 15 9.18 9.76 14.52
CA ILE A 15 9.69 9.45 15.86
C ILE A 15 8.53 9.33 16.87
N LEU A 16 7.54 10.23 16.82
CA LEU A 16 6.37 10.16 17.70
C LEU A 16 5.53 8.91 17.46
N ARG A 17 5.35 8.50 16.20
CA ARG A 17 4.61 7.27 15.85
C ARG A 17 5.42 6.00 16.08
N LEU A 18 6.75 6.09 16.06
CA LEU A 18 7.65 5.01 16.39
C LEU A 18 7.48 4.61 17.87
N ALA A 19 7.20 5.58 18.75
CA ALA A 19 6.77 5.30 20.09
C ALA A 19 5.57 4.34 20.05
N PHE A 20 5.63 3.29 20.88
CA PHE A 20 4.62 2.23 20.96
C PHE A 20 4.49 1.29 19.73
N THR A 21 5.38 1.38 18.74
CA THR A 21 5.40 0.41 17.62
C THR A 21 5.64 -1.02 18.11
N THR A 22 6.30 -1.21 19.26
CA THR A 22 6.53 -2.52 19.87
C THR A 22 5.38 -3.03 20.74
N GLN A 23 4.32 -2.24 20.95
CA GLN A 23 3.16 -2.71 21.71
C GLN A 23 2.34 -3.67 20.86
N PRO A 24 1.76 -4.73 21.46
CA PRO A 24 0.87 -5.63 20.74
C PRO A 24 -0.37 -4.88 20.21
N PRO A 25 -1.11 -5.46 19.25
CA PRO A 25 -2.35 -4.85 18.75
C PRO A 25 -3.42 -4.88 19.86
N ILE A 26 -3.52 -3.80 20.64
CA ILE A 26 -4.43 -3.67 21.80
C ILE A 26 -5.73 -2.91 21.43
N GLY A 27 -5.86 -2.40 20.19
CA GLY A 27 -6.97 -1.54 19.77
C GLY A 27 -8.28 -2.28 19.42
N TYR A 28 -9.39 -1.94 20.05
CA TYR A 28 -10.67 -2.65 19.92
C TYR A 28 -11.19 -2.82 18.47
N GLU A 29 -11.04 -1.80 17.61
CA GLU A 29 -11.75 -1.75 16.32
C GLU A 29 -11.07 -2.53 15.17
N HIS A 30 -9.77 -2.80 15.26
CA HIS A 30 -8.99 -3.41 14.17
C HIS A 30 -8.05 -4.54 14.61
N THR A 31 -8.12 -4.99 15.87
CA THR A 31 -7.26 -6.07 16.38
C THR A 31 -7.44 -7.35 15.57
N TRP A 32 -8.68 -7.73 15.22
CA TRP A 32 -8.93 -8.94 14.43
C TRP A 32 -8.18 -8.92 13.10
N ARG A 33 -8.21 -7.79 12.37
CA ARG A 33 -7.58 -7.64 11.06
C ARG A 33 -6.06 -7.67 11.16
N GLN A 34 -5.51 -7.05 12.21
CA GLN A 34 -4.08 -7.11 12.49
C GLN A 34 -3.63 -8.53 12.85
N SER A 35 -4.40 -9.23 13.69
CA SER A 35 -4.13 -10.62 14.07
C SER A 35 -4.09 -11.53 12.85
N THR A 36 -5.03 -11.40 11.90
CA THR A 36 -4.98 -12.13 10.61
C THR A 36 -3.67 -11.88 9.86
N GLY A 37 -3.22 -10.63 9.81
CA GLY A 37 -1.95 -10.26 9.18
C GLY A 37 -0.72 -10.85 9.88
N LEU A 38 -0.74 -10.87 11.21
CA LEU A 38 0.31 -11.49 12.02
C LEU A 38 0.33 -13.00 11.85
N MET A 39 -0.83 -13.66 11.72
CA MET A 39 -0.90 -15.09 11.38
C MET A 39 -0.24 -15.38 10.03
N TYR A 40 -0.47 -14.56 9.00
CA TYR A 40 0.24 -14.70 7.72
C TYR A 40 1.76 -14.60 7.89
N ALA A 41 2.23 -13.54 8.54
CA ALA A 41 3.66 -13.30 8.75
C ALA A 41 4.33 -14.45 9.53
N ARG A 42 3.65 -14.96 10.57
CA ARG A 42 4.12 -16.10 11.37
C ARG A 42 4.16 -17.38 10.55
N ASN A 43 3.12 -17.69 9.77
CA ASN A 43 3.08 -18.89 8.94
C ASN A 43 4.12 -18.90 7.81
N PHE A 44 4.49 -17.72 7.29
CA PHE A 44 5.63 -17.64 6.36
C PHE A 44 6.96 -18.07 6.99
N VAL A 45 7.09 -17.95 8.32
CA VAL A 45 8.28 -18.37 9.07
C VAL A 45 8.17 -19.83 9.52
N GLU A 46 7.03 -20.20 10.12
CA GLU A 46 6.86 -21.49 10.80
C GLU A 46 6.42 -22.63 9.87
N THR A 47 5.69 -22.32 8.80
CA THR A 47 5.06 -23.31 7.92
C THR A 47 5.71 -23.34 6.55
N ASP A 48 5.49 -22.30 5.73
CA ASP A 48 6.08 -22.18 4.40
C ASP A 48 6.02 -20.74 3.87
N ALA A 49 7.09 -20.29 3.22
CA ALA A 49 7.22 -18.91 2.69
C ALA A 49 6.57 -18.71 1.31
N ASN A 50 5.39 -19.28 1.09
CA ASN A 50 4.69 -19.21 -0.20
C ASN A 50 3.80 -17.96 -0.31
N PHE A 51 4.29 -16.93 -1.00
CA PHE A 51 3.56 -15.67 -1.21
C PHE A 51 2.13 -15.84 -1.75
N PHE A 52 1.91 -16.85 -2.61
CA PHE A 52 0.60 -17.11 -3.22
C PHE A 52 -0.35 -17.86 -2.29
N HIS A 53 0.17 -18.66 -1.36
CA HIS A 53 -0.65 -19.45 -0.43
C HIS A 53 -0.42 -19.02 1.02
N PRO A 54 -0.68 -17.74 1.39
CA PRO A 54 -0.57 -17.29 2.77
C PRO A 54 -1.55 -18.04 3.66
N ARG A 55 -1.13 -18.34 4.91
CA ARG A 55 -1.93 -19.14 5.85
C ARG A 55 -2.26 -18.41 7.14
N ILE A 56 -3.44 -18.70 7.67
CA ILE A 56 -3.85 -18.29 9.01
C ILE A 56 -3.94 -19.49 9.96
N ASP A 57 -3.83 -19.18 11.26
CA ASP A 57 -3.93 -20.17 12.34
C ASP A 57 -5.39 -20.54 12.63
N ASP A 58 -6.32 -19.61 12.41
CA ASP A 58 -7.75 -19.82 12.61
C ASP A 58 -8.34 -20.61 11.44
N ASN A 59 -8.05 -21.91 11.44
CA ASN A 59 -8.31 -22.78 10.31
C ASN A 59 -9.05 -24.08 10.61
N ALA A 60 -9.63 -24.25 11.80
CA ALA A 60 -10.45 -25.41 12.17
C ALA A 60 -9.85 -26.80 11.77
N GLY A 61 -8.52 -26.92 11.67
CA GLY A 61 -7.82 -28.14 11.24
C GLY A 61 -7.67 -28.34 9.72
N GLY A 62 -8.11 -27.37 8.91
CA GLY A 62 -7.93 -27.33 7.45
C GLY A 62 -6.55 -26.81 7.02
N THR A 63 -6.43 -26.42 5.74
CA THR A 63 -5.15 -25.97 5.18
C THR A 63 -4.67 -24.62 5.73
N GLY A 64 -5.59 -23.80 6.23
CA GLY A 64 -5.35 -22.42 6.65
C GLY A 64 -5.06 -21.44 5.52
N ILE A 65 -5.03 -21.87 4.25
CA ILE A 65 -4.76 -20.98 3.12
C ILE A 65 -5.91 -19.98 2.99
N LEU A 66 -5.63 -18.70 3.18
CA LEU A 66 -6.59 -17.63 3.04
C LEU A 66 -6.01 -16.55 2.12
N VAL A 67 -6.54 -16.43 0.91
CA VAL A 67 -6.09 -15.43 -0.08
C VAL A 67 -7.10 -14.29 -0.10
N LEU A 68 -6.66 -13.12 0.36
CA LEU A 68 -7.43 -11.87 0.30
C LEU A 68 -6.68 -10.88 -0.60
N GLU A 69 -6.19 -9.80 -0.01
CA GLU A 69 -5.22 -8.90 -0.60
C GLU A 69 -3.82 -9.53 -0.67
N ALA A 70 -2.98 -9.08 -1.61
CA ALA A 70 -1.63 -9.62 -1.76
C ALA A 70 -0.85 -9.39 -0.47
N PRO A 71 -0.17 -10.40 0.11
CA PRO A 71 0.39 -10.32 1.46
C PRO A 71 1.73 -9.56 1.49
N ILE A 72 1.83 -8.41 0.80
CA ILE A 72 3.07 -7.65 0.61
C ILE A 72 3.68 -7.22 1.94
N LEU A 73 2.87 -6.66 2.85
CA LEU A 73 3.35 -6.25 4.16
C LEU A 73 3.87 -7.44 4.98
N TYR A 74 3.10 -8.53 4.98
CA TYR A 74 3.36 -9.71 5.81
C TYR A 74 4.55 -10.52 5.29
N TYR A 75 4.72 -10.58 3.96
CA TYR A 75 5.91 -11.15 3.35
C TYR A 75 7.15 -10.30 3.65
N GLY A 76 7.00 -8.97 3.72
CA GLY A 76 8.05 -8.08 4.21
C GLY A 76 8.47 -8.39 5.65
N MET A 77 7.52 -8.72 6.53
CA MET A 77 7.83 -9.17 7.90
C MET A 77 8.63 -10.48 7.91
N TYR A 78 8.25 -11.43 7.05
CA TYR A 78 9.01 -12.68 6.86
C TYR A 78 10.44 -12.41 6.38
N LEU A 79 10.63 -11.51 5.42
CA LEU A 79 11.99 -11.18 4.93
C LEU A 79 12.86 -10.55 6.03
N LEU A 80 12.27 -9.72 6.91
CA LEU A 80 12.97 -9.17 8.08
C LEU A 80 13.27 -10.23 9.14
N SER A 81 12.40 -11.24 9.28
CA SER A 81 12.59 -12.29 10.29
C SER A 81 13.72 -13.27 9.93
N GLN A 82 14.10 -13.38 8.65
CA GLN A 82 15.20 -14.26 8.23
C GLN A 82 16.53 -13.91 8.94
N PRO A 83 17.02 -12.65 8.93
CA PRO A 83 18.24 -12.29 9.66
C PRO A 83 18.04 -11.95 11.14
N PHE A 84 16.83 -11.53 11.57
CA PHE A 84 16.62 -10.94 12.92
C PHE A 84 15.71 -11.76 13.85
N GLY A 85 15.14 -12.87 13.38
CA GLY A 85 14.12 -13.64 14.09
C GLY A 85 12.73 -12.99 13.97
N TYR A 86 11.67 -13.75 14.25
CA TYR A 86 10.30 -13.23 14.13
C TYR A 86 9.96 -12.23 15.25
N GLN A 87 9.37 -11.09 14.86
CA GLN A 87 8.81 -10.09 15.76
C GLN A 87 7.49 -9.56 15.19
N ASP A 88 6.49 -9.40 16.05
CA ASP A 88 5.15 -8.96 15.66
C ASP A 88 5.11 -7.50 15.18
N TRP A 89 6.00 -6.66 15.69
CA TRP A 89 6.04 -5.23 15.40
C TRP A 89 6.68 -4.87 14.06
N TYR A 90 7.27 -5.81 13.33
CA TYR A 90 7.88 -5.55 12.02
C TYR A 90 6.89 -4.94 11.02
N GLY A 91 5.63 -5.40 11.03
CA GLY A 91 4.60 -4.86 10.14
C GLY A 91 4.35 -3.37 10.40
N ARG A 92 4.27 -2.97 11.67
CA ARG A 92 4.11 -1.57 12.06
C ARG A 92 5.32 -0.73 11.65
N LEU A 93 6.54 -1.25 11.80
CA LEU A 93 7.74 -0.54 11.36
C LEU A 93 7.77 -0.35 9.83
N ILE A 94 7.52 -1.40 9.06
CA ILE A 94 7.48 -1.33 7.59
C ILE A 94 6.43 -0.31 7.14
N ASN A 95 5.20 -0.42 7.66
CA ASN A 95 4.12 0.49 7.33
C ASN A 95 4.45 1.94 7.72
N LEU A 96 5.05 2.15 8.89
CA LEU A 96 5.48 3.48 9.35
C LEU A 96 6.54 4.11 8.42
N ILE A 97 7.52 3.33 7.96
CA ILE A 97 8.54 3.80 7.02
C ILE A 97 7.90 4.16 5.68
N VAL A 98 7.15 3.24 5.08
CA VAL A 98 6.55 3.45 3.76
C VAL A 98 5.54 4.59 3.79
N SER A 99 4.72 4.67 4.84
CA SER A 99 3.75 5.75 5.00
C SER A 99 4.40 7.12 5.20
N SER A 100 5.54 7.19 5.88
CA SER A 100 6.28 8.44 6.06
C SER A 100 6.93 8.92 4.76
N LEU A 101 7.44 7.99 3.96
CA LEU A 101 7.85 8.29 2.59
C LEU A 101 6.64 8.76 1.76
N GLY A 102 5.50 8.07 1.87
CA GLY A 102 4.25 8.45 1.23
C GLY A 102 3.83 9.89 1.51
N LEU A 103 3.90 10.35 2.77
CA LEU A 103 3.61 11.73 3.17
C LEU A 103 4.55 12.75 2.51
N TYR A 104 5.83 12.43 2.41
CA TYR A 104 6.78 13.28 1.69
C TYR A 104 6.42 13.40 0.20
N PHE A 105 6.06 12.28 -0.44
CA PHE A 105 5.61 12.30 -1.84
C PHE A 105 4.27 13.01 -2.01
N PHE A 106 3.34 12.87 -1.06
CA PHE A 106 2.10 13.64 -1.02
C PHE A 106 2.39 15.15 -0.98
N PHE A 107 3.31 15.60 -0.12
CA PHE A 107 3.77 16.99 -0.13
C PHE A 107 4.29 17.41 -1.51
N LEU A 108 5.13 16.58 -2.16
CA LEU A 108 5.68 16.85 -3.49
C LEU A 108 4.59 16.93 -4.57
N LEU A 109 3.53 16.14 -4.46
CA LEU A 109 2.38 16.19 -5.35
C LEU A 109 1.59 17.48 -5.16
N VAL A 110 1.21 17.82 -3.93
CA VAL A 110 0.40 19.02 -3.65
C VAL A 110 1.14 20.30 -4.07
N ARG A 111 2.43 20.43 -3.73
CA ARG A 111 3.23 21.60 -4.13
C ARG A 111 3.40 21.75 -5.65
N ARG A 112 3.21 20.67 -6.42
CA ARG A 112 3.30 20.71 -7.89
C ARG A 112 2.10 21.43 -8.49
N PHE A 113 0.91 21.24 -7.94
CA PHE A 113 -0.32 21.83 -8.46
C PHE A 113 -0.68 23.16 -7.82
N PHE A 114 -0.18 23.40 -6.61
CA PHE A 114 -0.45 24.58 -5.80
C PHE A 114 0.85 25.27 -5.36
N THR A 115 0.94 25.69 -4.10
CA THR A 115 2.12 26.33 -3.52
C THR A 115 2.79 25.44 -2.47
N GLU A 116 4.04 25.74 -2.13
CA GLU A 116 4.79 25.06 -1.07
C GLU A 116 4.05 25.13 0.29
N ARG A 117 3.40 26.27 0.58
CA ARG A 117 2.61 26.48 1.79
C ARG A 117 1.39 25.58 1.85
N VAL A 118 0.64 25.48 0.75
CA VAL A 118 -0.52 24.57 0.66
C VAL A 118 -0.07 23.12 0.81
N GLY A 119 1.04 22.73 0.17
CA GLY A 119 1.62 21.41 0.34
C GLY A 119 1.95 21.08 1.79
N PHE A 120 2.59 22.01 2.51
CA PHE A 120 2.94 21.83 3.92
C PHE A 120 1.69 21.60 4.78
N PHE A 121 0.70 22.50 4.71
CA PHE A 121 -0.51 22.39 5.54
C PHE A 121 -1.38 21.19 5.15
N ALA A 122 -1.48 20.84 3.86
CA ALA A 122 -2.20 19.64 3.43
C ALA A 122 -1.55 18.37 4.00
N THR A 123 -0.21 18.30 3.99
CA THR A 123 0.53 17.15 4.54
C THR A 123 0.39 17.07 6.05
N LEU A 124 0.39 18.22 6.73
CA LEU A 124 0.12 18.30 8.17
C LEU A 124 -1.27 17.73 8.48
N ILE A 125 -2.32 18.22 7.80
CA ILE A 125 -3.70 17.77 7.97
C ILE A 125 -3.81 16.26 7.71
N LEU A 126 -3.23 15.77 6.60
CA LEU A 126 -3.25 14.35 6.28
C LEU A 126 -2.57 13.54 7.39
N THR A 127 -1.38 13.95 7.83
CA THR A 127 -0.62 13.17 8.83
C THR A 127 -1.32 13.11 10.18
N THR A 128 -2.02 14.18 10.59
CA THR A 128 -2.76 14.23 11.85
C THR A 128 -4.20 13.67 11.77
N SER A 129 -4.62 13.19 10.61
CA SER A 129 -5.92 12.55 10.41
C SER A 129 -5.89 11.07 10.83
N LEU A 130 -6.82 10.26 10.28
CA LEU A 130 -6.79 8.80 10.37
C LEU A 130 -5.44 8.19 9.94
N TRP A 131 -4.65 8.89 9.13
CA TRP A 131 -3.29 8.47 8.79
C TRP A 131 -2.43 8.23 10.03
N LEU A 132 -2.56 9.04 11.09
CA LEU A 132 -1.79 8.90 12.33
C LEU A 132 -2.02 7.53 12.98
N ILE A 133 -3.27 7.06 12.94
CA ILE A 133 -3.71 5.80 13.53
C ILE A 133 -3.29 4.66 12.60
N PHE A 134 -3.75 4.64 11.35
CA PHE A 134 -3.52 3.53 10.42
C PHE A 134 -2.06 3.38 9.95
N SER A 135 -1.21 4.40 10.07
CA SER A 135 0.22 4.26 9.76
C SER A 135 1.03 3.51 10.82
N ARG A 136 0.40 3.19 11.96
CA ARG A 136 0.99 2.46 13.08
C ARG A 136 0.44 1.05 13.25
N GLU A 137 -0.54 0.66 12.45
CA GLU A 137 -1.14 -0.67 12.50
C GLU A 137 -0.41 -1.63 11.54
N THR A 138 -0.41 -2.94 11.86
CA THR A 138 0.07 -4.00 10.95
C THR A 138 -0.97 -4.27 9.85
N MET A 139 -1.23 -3.23 9.05
CA MET A 139 -2.20 -3.19 7.96
C MET A 139 -1.57 -2.48 6.76
N GLN A 140 -1.96 -2.87 5.55
CA GLN A 140 -1.32 -2.39 4.33
C GLN A 140 -2.05 -1.23 3.64
N ASP A 141 -3.07 -0.65 4.29
CA ASP A 141 -3.91 0.41 3.73
C ASP A 141 -3.14 1.72 3.50
N THR A 142 -2.47 2.25 4.53
CA THR A 142 -1.64 3.45 4.41
C THR A 142 -0.38 3.20 3.56
N MET A 143 0.18 1.99 3.62
CA MET A 143 1.26 1.53 2.74
C MET A 143 0.84 1.58 1.26
N ALA A 144 -0.35 1.07 0.93
CA ALA A 144 -0.88 1.06 -0.45
C ALA A 144 -1.04 2.48 -0.99
N VAL A 145 -1.73 3.36 -0.25
CA VAL A 145 -1.91 4.76 -0.66
C VAL A 145 -0.57 5.48 -0.83
N SER A 146 0.41 5.16 0.01
CA SER A 146 1.76 5.73 -0.08
C SER A 146 2.47 5.31 -1.36
N PHE A 147 2.37 4.04 -1.76
CA PHE A 147 2.87 3.58 -3.05
C PHE A 147 2.19 4.33 -4.20
N LEU A 148 0.89 4.60 -4.13
CA LEU A 148 0.19 5.39 -5.16
C LEU A 148 0.66 6.85 -5.21
N PHE A 149 0.93 7.50 -4.07
CA PHE A 149 1.52 8.84 -4.07
C PHE A 149 2.91 8.85 -4.74
N MET A 150 3.74 7.85 -4.43
CA MET A 150 5.04 7.71 -5.08
C MET A 150 4.89 7.43 -6.58
N ALA A 151 3.97 6.54 -6.98
CA ALA A 151 3.68 6.22 -8.37
C ALA A 151 3.25 7.48 -9.15
N LEU A 152 2.33 8.26 -8.62
CA LEU A 152 1.87 9.52 -9.23
C LEU A 152 3.01 10.53 -9.41
N HIS A 153 3.94 10.60 -8.47
CA HIS A 153 5.10 11.48 -8.61
C HIS A 153 5.96 11.08 -9.82
N PHE A 154 6.23 9.79 -9.98
CA PHE A 154 6.95 9.26 -11.15
C PHE A 154 6.15 9.44 -12.45
N CYS A 155 4.83 9.22 -12.42
CA CYS A 155 3.93 9.48 -13.55
C CYS A 155 4.03 10.94 -14.01
N PHE A 156 3.94 11.90 -13.09
CA PHE A 156 4.01 13.32 -13.45
C PHE A 156 5.42 13.74 -13.88
N ASN A 157 6.48 13.12 -13.34
CA ASN A 157 7.82 13.31 -13.88
C ASN A 157 7.96 12.79 -15.31
N TYR A 158 7.36 11.64 -15.62
CA TYR A 158 7.31 11.11 -16.97
C TYR A 158 6.58 12.04 -17.93
N PHE A 159 5.41 12.59 -17.54
CA PHE A 159 4.71 13.55 -18.38
C PHE A 159 5.55 14.79 -18.68
N SER A 160 6.22 15.37 -17.67
CA SER A 160 7.03 16.57 -17.86
C SER A 160 8.33 16.31 -18.64
N ARG A 161 9.06 15.24 -18.32
CA ARG A 161 10.45 15.04 -18.78
C ARG A 161 10.69 13.73 -19.55
N GLY A 162 9.71 12.86 -19.65
CA GLY A 162 9.86 11.52 -20.23
C GLY A 162 10.71 10.58 -19.38
N GLY A 163 11.34 9.60 -20.03
CA GLY A 163 12.34 8.72 -19.42
C GLY A 163 11.78 7.39 -18.88
N TRP A 164 12.43 6.29 -19.25
CA TRP A 164 12.00 4.93 -18.88
C TRP A 164 12.03 4.67 -17.37
N LYS A 165 12.98 5.28 -16.64
CA LYS A 165 13.06 5.15 -15.16
C LYS A 165 11.81 5.66 -14.48
N ASN A 166 11.20 6.72 -15.00
CA ASN A 166 9.96 7.26 -14.46
C ASN A 166 8.78 6.32 -14.74
N LEU A 167 8.71 5.72 -15.94
CA LEU A 167 7.69 4.70 -16.23
C LEU A 167 7.86 3.45 -15.37
N ALA A 168 9.09 2.93 -15.25
CA ALA A 168 9.38 1.76 -14.42
C ALA A 168 9.03 2.01 -12.95
N GLY A 169 9.41 3.17 -12.40
CA GLY A 169 9.04 3.57 -11.05
C GLY A 169 7.54 3.70 -10.86
N TYR A 170 6.82 4.30 -11.82
CA TYR A 170 5.36 4.38 -11.81
C TYR A 170 4.71 2.99 -11.80
N VAL A 171 5.08 2.12 -12.72
CA VAL A 171 4.49 0.77 -12.87
C VAL A 171 4.72 -0.07 -11.63
N LEU A 172 5.95 -0.10 -11.12
CA LEU A 172 6.30 -0.89 -9.94
C LEU A 172 5.47 -0.43 -8.73
N LEU A 173 5.44 0.87 -8.46
CA LEU A 173 4.75 1.42 -7.29
C LEU A 173 3.23 1.34 -7.44
N ALA A 174 2.69 1.53 -8.64
CA ALA A 174 1.27 1.31 -8.91
C ALA A 174 0.89 -0.16 -8.68
N ALA A 175 1.69 -1.12 -9.18
CA ALA A 175 1.44 -2.54 -8.98
C ALA A 175 1.45 -2.91 -7.50
N LEU A 176 2.48 -2.46 -6.75
CA LEU A 176 2.57 -2.70 -5.31
C LEU A 176 1.37 -2.13 -4.55
N GLY A 177 0.94 -0.91 -4.87
CA GLY A 177 -0.18 -0.29 -4.18
C GLY A 177 -1.53 -0.92 -4.50
N LEU A 178 -1.81 -1.25 -5.77
CA LEU A 178 -3.05 -1.92 -6.14
C LEU A 178 -3.10 -3.36 -5.62
N LEU A 179 -1.98 -4.10 -5.67
CA LEU A 179 -1.89 -5.45 -5.09
C LEU A 179 -2.08 -5.43 -3.57
N ALA A 180 -1.48 -4.46 -2.88
CA ALA A 180 -1.67 -4.29 -1.44
C ALA A 180 -3.11 -3.90 -1.08
N LYS A 181 -3.74 -3.00 -1.83
CA LYS A 181 -5.12 -2.60 -1.58
C LYS A 181 -5.80 -2.08 -2.84
N LEU A 182 -6.70 -2.90 -3.41
CA LEU A 182 -7.37 -2.56 -4.67
C LEU A 182 -8.08 -1.19 -4.67
N PRO A 183 -8.83 -0.78 -3.61
CA PRO A 183 -9.44 0.56 -3.54
C PRO A 183 -8.46 1.74 -3.71
N ALA A 184 -7.17 1.57 -3.40
CA ALA A 184 -6.18 2.63 -3.63
C ALA A 184 -6.02 2.97 -5.12
N GLY A 185 -6.48 2.09 -6.03
CA GLY A 185 -6.50 2.32 -7.48
C GLY A 185 -7.22 3.61 -7.89
N MET A 186 -8.11 4.18 -7.06
CA MET A 186 -8.74 5.48 -7.32
C MET A 186 -7.74 6.61 -7.60
N TYR A 187 -6.53 6.53 -7.02
CA TYR A 187 -5.49 7.53 -7.24
C TYR A 187 -4.93 7.52 -8.67
N LEU A 188 -5.08 6.41 -9.42
CA LEU A 188 -4.66 6.34 -10.82
C LEU A 188 -5.51 7.21 -11.76
N LEU A 189 -6.60 7.82 -11.27
CA LEU A 189 -7.39 8.79 -12.02
C LEU A 189 -6.81 10.21 -11.99
N PHE A 190 -5.97 10.54 -11.00
CA PHE A 190 -5.36 11.88 -10.86
C PHE A 190 -4.51 12.36 -12.06
N PRO A 191 -3.81 11.49 -12.80
CA PRO A 191 -3.13 11.89 -14.04
C PRO A 191 -4.06 12.54 -15.07
N LEU A 192 -5.36 12.21 -15.09
CA LEU A 192 -6.32 12.86 -15.97
C LEU A 192 -6.43 14.37 -15.65
N ILE A 193 -6.41 14.75 -14.37
CA ILE A 193 -6.41 16.17 -13.94
C ILE A 193 -5.15 16.88 -14.43
N TYR A 194 -3.99 16.20 -14.44
CA TYR A 194 -2.76 16.76 -14.98
C TYR A 194 -2.88 17.03 -16.48
N LEU A 195 -3.46 16.10 -17.24
CA LEU A 195 -3.67 16.24 -18.69
C LEU A 195 -4.67 17.35 -19.04
N LEU A 196 -5.64 17.64 -18.17
CA LEU A 196 -6.56 18.78 -18.35
C LEU A 196 -5.88 20.14 -18.15
N LYS A 197 -4.82 20.20 -17.34
CA LYS A 197 -4.15 21.46 -16.97
C LYS A 197 -2.88 21.75 -17.78
N TYR A 198 -2.20 20.71 -18.27
CA TYR A 198 -0.88 20.83 -18.90
C TYR A 198 -0.85 20.10 -20.25
N SER A 199 -0.20 20.73 -21.24
CA SER A 199 0.10 20.08 -22.52
C SER A 199 1.19 19.02 -22.32
N VAL A 200 0.87 17.76 -22.66
CA VAL A 200 1.80 16.63 -22.60
C VAL A 200 1.95 16.06 -24.01
N ASP A 201 3.17 15.64 -24.35
CA ASP A 201 3.45 14.95 -25.60
C ASP A 201 2.54 13.72 -25.78
N LYS A 202 1.94 13.59 -26.97
CA LYS A 202 0.95 12.55 -27.27
C LYS A 202 1.52 11.14 -27.08
N GLN A 203 2.78 10.92 -27.45
CA GLN A 203 3.41 9.61 -27.30
C GLN A 203 3.58 9.26 -25.82
N ARG A 204 3.89 10.22 -24.95
CA ARG A 204 3.94 9.99 -23.50
C ARG A 204 2.57 9.63 -22.93
N ILE A 205 1.49 10.26 -23.39
CA ILE A 205 0.13 9.90 -22.95
C ILE A 205 -0.20 8.47 -23.35
N ILE A 206 0.07 8.09 -24.61
CA ILE A 206 -0.19 6.74 -25.12
C ILE A 206 0.64 5.71 -24.34
N ASN A 207 1.94 5.93 -24.18
CA ASN A 207 2.83 5.03 -23.45
C ASN A 207 2.38 4.84 -21.99
N TRP A 208 2.01 5.93 -21.32
CA TRP A 208 1.47 5.85 -19.96
C TRP A 208 0.15 5.07 -19.91
N GLY A 209 -0.78 5.34 -20.82
CA GLY A 209 -2.05 4.64 -20.90
C GLY A 209 -1.86 3.12 -21.09
N LEU A 210 -1.01 2.74 -22.05
CA LEU A 210 -0.70 1.33 -22.31
C LEU A 210 0.01 0.67 -21.12
N ILE A 211 1.01 1.34 -20.52
CA ILE A 211 1.76 0.72 -19.41
C ILE A 211 0.94 0.62 -18.12
N THR A 212 -0.07 1.48 -17.94
CA THR A 212 -0.99 1.44 -16.80
C THR A 212 -1.84 0.15 -16.80
N LEU A 213 -2.01 -0.49 -17.97
CA LEU A 213 -2.68 -1.78 -18.05
C LEU A 213 -1.92 -2.88 -17.31
N VAL A 214 -0.60 -2.77 -17.13
CA VAL A 214 0.20 -3.78 -16.42
C VAL A 214 -0.17 -3.89 -14.93
N PRO A 215 -0.06 -2.82 -14.11
CA PRO A 215 -0.45 -2.91 -12.69
C PRO A 215 -1.94 -3.23 -12.53
N VAL A 216 -2.81 -2.71 -13.41
CA VAL A 216 -4.25 -3.02 -13.38
C VAL A 216 -4.49 -4.50 -13.67
N ALA A 217 -3.91 -5.05 -14.73
CA ALA A 217 -4.05 -6.46 -15.07
C ALA A 217 -3.52 -7.38 -13.97
N LEU A 218 -2.34 -7.08 -13.40
CA LEU A 218 -1.79 -7.86 -12.28
C LEU A 218 -2.73 -7.89 -11.07
N SER A 219 -3.31 -6.73 -10.72
CA SER A 219 -4.25 -6.65 -9.60
C SER A 219 -5.58 -7.31 -9.93
N CYS A 220 -6.09 -7.18 -11.16
CA CYS A 220 -7.31 -7.89 -11.57
C CYS A 220 -7.10 -9.41 -11.55
N LEU A 221 -5.96 -9.91 -12.04
CA LEU A 221 -5.61 -11.33 -11.97
C LEU A 221 -5.52 -11.82 -10.54
N TRP A 222 -4.99 -11.02 -9.61
CA TRP A 222 -4.96 -11.38 -8.19
C TRP A 222 -6.36 -11.40 -7.57
N TYR A 223 -7.08 -10.27 -7.60
CA TYR A 223 -8.31 -10.08 -6.84
C TYR A 223 -9.54 -10.75 -7.45
N PHE A 224 -9.59 -10.88 -8.78
CA PHE A 224 -10.76 -11.43 -9.48
C PHE A 224 -10.47 -12.76 -10.17
N GLY A 225 -9.20 -13.18 -10.25
CA GLY A 225 -8.81 -14.49 -10.78
C GLY A 225 -8.36 -15.44 -9.68
N TYR A 226 -7.21 -15.14 -9.09
CA TYR A 226 -6.52 -16.05 -8.17
C TYR A 226 -7.19 -16.15 -6.80
N ALA A 227 -7.55 -15.03 -6.16
CA ALA A 227 -8.15 -15.05 -4.83
C ALA A 227 -9.49 -15.81 -4.79
N PRO A 228 -10.43 -15.63 -5.75
CA PRO A 228 -11.65 -16.45 -5.83
C PRO A 228 -11.34 -17.94 -6.05
N TYR A 229 -10.47 -18.26 -7.01
CA TYR A 229 -10.05 -19.64 -7.27
C TYR A 229 -9.45 -20.32 -6.03
N ALA A 230 -8.58 -19.62 -5.30
CA ALA A 230 -7.96 -20.14 -4.09
C ALA A 230 -9.01 -20.36 -2.99
N SER A 231 -9.99 -19.46 -2.86
CA SER A 231 -11.09 -19.61 -1.91
C SER A 231 -11.93 -20.85 -2.19
N GLU A 232 -12.34 -21.07 -3.44
CA GLU A 232 -13.09 -22.26 -3.87
C GLU A 232 -12.32 -23.56 -3.61
N LYS A 233 -11.01 -23.55 -3.87
CA LYS A 233 -10.17 -24.76 -3.79
C LYS A 233 -9.78 -25.13 -2.36
N TYR A 234 -9.51 -24.14 -1.50
CA TYR A 234 -8.93 -24.35 -0.18
C TYR A 234 -9.92 -24.14 0.98
N GLY A 235 -11.15 -23.69 0.70
CA GLY A 235 -12.28 -23.78 1.63
C GLY A 235 -12.26 -22.78 2.79
N TYR A 236 -11.48 -21.70 2.68
CA TYR A 236 -11.42 -20.64 3.68
C TYR A 236 -12.04 -19.36 3.13
N TRP A 237 -13.20 -18.96 3.66
CA TRP A 237 -13.83 -17.70 3.26
C TRP A 237 -14.59 -16.96 4.35
N HIS A 238 -14.37 -15.64 4.41
CA HIS A 238 -15.18 -14.65 5.12
C HIS A 238 -15.74 -13.53 4.22
N ASN A 239 -15.71 -13.66 2.89
CA ASN A 239 -16.12 -12.57 1.98
C ASN A 239 -16.70 -13.08 0.65
N VAL A 240 -17.55 -14.13 0.68
CA VAL A 240 -18.44 -14.34 -0.46
C VAL A 240 -19.33 -13.13 -0.45
N GLY A 241 -18.99 -12.14 -1.27
CA GLY A 241 -19.99 -11.19 -1.67
C GLY A 241 -21.16 -12.03 -2.18
N GLU A 242 -22.34 -11.73 -1.68
CA GLU A 242 -23.55 -12.32 -2.22
C GLU A 242 -23.58 -12.04 -3.73
N SER A 243 -24.16 -12.97 -4.49
CA SER A 243 -24.33 -12.71 -5.91
C SER A 243 -25.14 -11.42 -6.07
N PHE A 244 -24.95 -10.65 -7.14
CA PHE A 244 -25.68 -9.38 -7.34
C PHE A 244 -27.22 -9.47 -7.15
N PRO A 245 -27.87 -10.62 -7.45
CA PRO A 245 -29.27 -10.87 -7.10
C PRO A 245 -29.58 -11.07 -5.61
N ASP A 246 -28.60 -11.46 -4.81
CA ASP A 246 -28.77 -11.93 -3.43
C ASP A 246 -28.47 -10.85 -2.36
N GLY A 247 -27.90 -9.68 -2.74
CA GLY A 247 -27.55 -8.57 -1.84
C GLY A 247 -28.20 -7.23 -2.20
#